data_AF-A0A421CNF0-F1
#
_entry.id   AF-A0A421CNF0-F1
#
_cell.length_a   1.000
_cell.length_b   1.000
_cell.length_c   1.000
_cell.angle_alpha   90.00
_cell.angle_beta   90.00
_cell.angle_gamma   90.00
#
_symmetry.space_group_name_H-M   'P 1'
#
loop_
_entity.id
_entity.type
_entity.pdbx_description
1 polymer ?
#
loop_
_entity_poly.entity_id
_entity_poly.type
_entity_poly.pdbx_seq_one_letter_code
_entity_poly.pdbx_strand_id
1 'polypeptide(L)'
;MRIAKSRSWEAFRTGREHGVWGCNRKRYGNWKPGERLVFFIENNGVAICEITGEQFESDEIIWEDNLFPNRIKFSCSNVLEGKSGAELQASIKKILREGYGPTYGTLILFGTEIPEELEKKIEELI
;
A
#
# COMPACT_ATOMS: atom_id res chain seq x y z
N MET A 1 -4.34 -0.96 9.80
CA MET A 1 -3.66 -0.38 8.61
C MET A 1 -2.74 -1.40 7.94
N ARG A 2 -2.55 -1.31 6.61
CA ARG A 2 -1.56 -2.10 5.85
C ARG A 2 -0.71 -1.21 4.95
N ILE A 3 0.48 -1.70 4.58
CA ILE A 3 1.35 -1.02 3.61
C ILE A 3 1.54 -1.89 2.36
N ALA A 4 1.35 -1.27 1.20
CA ALA A 4 1.72 -1.80 -0.10
C ALA A 4 2.85 -0.97 -0.71
N LYS A 5 3.59 -1.55 -1.65
CA LYS A 5 4.65 -0.86 -2.38
C LYS A 5 4.40 -0.94 -3.88
N SER A 6 4.44 0.22 -4.55
CA SER A 6 4.61 0.31 -6.00
C SER A 6 6.06 0.66 -6.34
N ARG A 7 6.59 0.02 -7.38
CA ARG A 7 7.94 0.32 -7.91
C ARG A 7 7.95 1.40 -8.99
N SER A 8 6.78 1.79 -9.48
CA SER A 8 6.61 2.79 -10.53
C SER A 8 5.41 3.67 -10.22
N TRP A 9 5.56 4.98 -10.45
CA TRP A 9 4.44 5.92 -10.42
C TRP A 9 3.36 5.58 -11.45
N GLU A 10 3.76 5.12 -12.64
CA GLU A 10 2.85 4.74 -13.70
C GLU A 10 1.95 3.58 -13.27
N ALA A 11 2.54 2.48 -12.79
CA ALA A 11 1.78 1.33 -12.31
C ALA A 11 0.78 1.71 -11.20
N PHE A 12 1.20 2.58 -10.28
CA PHE A 12 0.33 3.13 -9.24
C PHE A 12 -0.84 3.93 -9.81
N ARG A 13 -0.60 4.83 -10.76
CA ARG A 13 -1.64 5.63 -11.41
C ARG A 13 -2.63 4.74 -12.15
N THR A 14 -2.16 3.79 -12.95
CA THR A 14 -3.02 2.83 -13.66
C THR A 14 -3.93 2.06 -12.69
N GLY A 15 -3.37 1.54 -11.59
CA GLY A 15 -4.14 0.85 -10.57
C GLY A 15 -5.17 1.75 -9.89
N ARG A 16 -4.79 3.00 -9.59
CA ARG A 16 -5.68 3.99 -8.99
C ARG A 16 -6.83 4.38 -9.93
N GLU A 17 -6.56 4.59 -11.20
CA GLU A 17 -7.57 4.94 -12.23
C GLU A 17 -8.63 3.86 -12.36
N HIS A 18 -8.22 2.60 -12.29
CA HIS A 18 -9.13 1.44 -12.32
C HIS A 18 -9.69 1.07 -10.93
N GLY A 19 -9.25 1.74 -9.86
CA GLY A 19 -9.64 1.45 -8.48
C GLY A 19 -9.20 0.09 -7.96
N VAL A 20 -8.15 -0.50 -8.54
CA VAL A 20 -7.70 -1.88 -8.23
C VAL A 20 -6.18 -1.98 -8.10
N TRP A 21 -5.73 -2.78 -7.14
CA TRP A 21 -4.31 -3.09 -6.98
C TRP A 21 -4.07 -4.58 -7.00
N GLY A 22 -3.09 -5.02 -7.79
CA GLY A 22 -2.85 -6.43 -8.08
C GLY A 22 -1.54 -6.98 -7.53
N CYS A 23 -1.51 -8.29 -7.31
CA CYS A 23 -0.31 -9.06 -7.02
C CYS A 23 -0.38 -10.47 -7.65
N ASN A 24 0.78 -11.01 -8.01
CA ASN A 24 0.90 -12.40 -8.50
C ASN A 24 0.79 -13.44 -7.38
N ARG A 25 0.88 -13.03 -6.11
CA ARG A 25 0.76 -13.91 -4.95
C ARG A 25 -0.61 -13.73 -4.30
N LYS A 26 -1.12 -14.79 -3.68
CA LYS A 26 -2.30 -14.78 -2.79
C LYS A 26 -1.99 -14.06 -1.47
N ARG A 27 -1.76 -12.74 -1.55
CA ARG A 27 -1.39 -11.88 -0.42
C ARG A 27 -2.62 -11.36 0.33
N TYR A 28 -3.71 -11.11 -0.37
CA TYR A 28 -4.83 -10.33 0.13
C TYR A 28 -5.86 -11.15 0.92
N GLY A 29 -5.53 -12.39 1.27
CA GLY A 29 -6.43 -13.39 1.87
C GLY A 29 -7.21 -12.90 3.09
N ASN A 30 -6.57 -12.06 3.91
CA ASN A 30 -7.11 -11.52 5.15
C ASN A 30 -7.31 -10.00 5.12
N TRP A 31 -7.20 -9.38 3.95
CA TRP A 31 -7.41 -7.94 3.79
C TRP A 31 -8.92 -7.67 3.71
N LYS A 32 -9.39 -6.66 4.45
CA LYS A 32 -10.83 -6.40 4.60
C LYS A 32 -11.22 -5.00 4.10
N PRO A 33 -12.42 -4.84 3.53
CA PRO A 33 -12.98 -3.52 3.28
C PRO A 33 -13.00 -2.65 4.55
N GLY A 34 -12.74 -1.35 4.38
CA GLY A 34 -12.62 -0.37 5.47
C GLY A 34 -11.23 -0.31 6.11
N GLU A 35 -10.34 -1.27 5.83
CA GLU A 35 -8.95 -1.18 6.32
C GLU A 35 -8.20 -0.05 5.62
N ARG A 36 -7.46 0.73 6.42
CA ARG A 36 -6.55 1.77 5.92
C ARG A 36 -5.39 1.13 5.16
N LEU A 37 -5.07 1.70 4.00
CA LEU A 37 -3.99 1.25 3.13
C LEU A 37 -3.06 2.42 2.80
N VAL A 38 -1.78 2.26 3.09
CA VAL A 38 -0.73 3.20 2.69
C VAL A 38 0.10 2.60 1.57
N PHE A 39 0.26 3.34 0.47
CA PHE A 39 1.19 2.97 -0.60
C PHE A 39 2.50 3.72 -0.44
N PHE A 40 3.60 2.98 -0.50
CA PHE A 40 4.92 3.51 -0.80
C PHE A 40 5.16 3.43 -2.30
N ILE A 41 5.32 4.57 -2.95
CA ILE A 41 5.52 4.65 -4.40
C ILE A 41 6.95 5.12 -4.63
N GLU A 42 7.75 4.25 -5.25
CA GLU A 42 9.20 4.49 -5.41
C GLU A 42 9.88 4.88 -4.09
N ASN A 43 10.66 5.97 -4.09
CA ASN A 43 11.38 6.52 -2.95
C ASN A 43 10.88 7.90 -2.51
N ASN A 44 9.86 8.45 -3.17
CA ASN A 44 9.41 9.82 -3.00
C ASN A 44 7.87 9.98 -2.96
N GLY A 45 7.14 8.87 -2.87
CA GLY A 45 5.68 8.86 -2.93
C GLY A 45 5.02 8.15 -1.76
N VAL A 46 3.96 8.78 -1.25
CA VAL A 46 3.03 8.16 -0.30
C VAL A 46 1.60 8.41 -0.76
N ALA A 47 0.80 7.35 -0.88
CA ALA A 47 -0.64 7.51 -1.03
C ALA A 47 -1.37 6.92 0.17
N ILE A 48 -2.39 7.64 0.61
CA ILE A 48 -3.24 7.30 1.74
C ILE A 48 -4.59 6.90 1.17
N CYS A 49 -4.96 5.64 1.41
CA CYS A 49 -6.06 4.98 0.75
C CYS A 49 -6.83 4.09 1.73
N GLU A 50 -7.92 3.52 1.24
CA GLU A 50 -8.76 2.58 1.95
C GLU A 50 -9.10 1.41 1.01
N ILE A 51 -9.21 0.21 1.58
CA ILE A 51 -9.72 -0.95 0.86
C ILE A 51 -11.25 -0.82 0.74
N THR A 52 -11.77 -0.81 -0.48
CA THR A 52 -13.19 -0.56 -0.75
C THR A 52 -13.98 -1.81 -1.12
N GLY A 53 -13.32 -2.97 -1.20
CA GLY A 53 -13.98 -4.22 -1.56
C GLY A 53 -13.15 -5.43 -1.22
N GLU A 54 -13.81 -6.59 -1.23
CA GLU A 54 -13.15 -7.87 -0.97
C GLU A 54 -12.08 -8.17 -2.03
N GLN A 55 -11.12 -9.02 -1.66
CA GLN A 55 -10.18 -9.55 -2.63
C GLN A 55 -10.89 -10.38 -3.69
N PHE A 56 -10.37 -10.36 -4.91
CA PHE A 56 -10.91 -11.11 -6.03
C PHE A 56 -9.79 -11.55 -6.98
N GLU A 57 -10.08 -12.56 -7.79
CA GLU A 57 -9.21 -12.95 -8.90
C GLU A 57 -9.78 -12.38 -10.22
N SER A 58 -8.90 -11.93 -11.11
CA SER A 58 -9.27 -11.40 -12.43
C SER A 58 -8.18 -11.68 -13.47
N ASP A 59 -8.60 -11.99 -14.68
CA ASP A 59 -7.81 -12.26 -15.87
C ASP A 59 -7.72 -11.05 -16.84
N GLU A 60 -8.32 -9.93 -16.48
CA GLU A 60 -8.26 -8.67 -17.25
C GLU A 60 -6.83 -8.10 -17.25
N ILE A 61 -6.32 -7.60 -18.37
CA ILE A 61 -4.98 -6.98 -18.40
C ILE A 61 -5.12 -5.48 -18.18
N ILE A 62 -4.67 -4.99 -17.01
CA ILE A 62 -4.68 -3.57 -16.63
C ILE A 62 -3.28 -2.96 -16.70
N TRP A 63 -2.26 -3.73 -16.30
CA TRP A 63 -0.86 -3.30 -16.34
C TRP A 63 -0.18 -3.93 -17.55
N GLU A 64 0.57 -3.14 -18.32
CA GLU A 64 1.19 -3.60 -19.57
C GLU A 64 2.17 -4.77 -19.36
N ASP A 65 2.87 -4.78 -18.21
CA ASP A 65 3.93 -5.75 -17.93
C ASP A 65 3.43 -7.07 -17.32
N ASN A 66 2.21 -7.12 -16.79
CA ASN A 66 1.75 -8.28 -16.04
C ASN A 66 0.24 -8.33 -15.81
N LEU A 67 -0.28 -9.54 -15.63
CA LEU A 67 -1.68 -9.76 -15.31
C LEU A 67 -2.06 -9.33 -13.88
N PHE A 68 -1.21 -9.64 -12.90
CA PHE A 68 -1.48 -9.45 -11.47
C PHE A 68 -2.91 -9.90 -11.05
N PRO A 69 -3.18 -11.22 -11.07
CA PRO A 69 -4.53 -11.73 -11.02
C PRO A 69 -5.21 -11.59 -9.65
N ASN A 70 -4.46 -11.59 -8.54
CA ASN A 70 -5.03 -11.43 -7.21
C ASN A 70 -5.14 -9.94 -6.91
N ARG A 71 -6.36 -9.42 -6.71
CA ARG A 71 -6.63 -7.99 -6.63
C ARG A 71 -7.39 -7.61 -5.37
N ILE A 72 -7.25 -6.35 -5.01
CA ILE A 72 -8.09 -5.63 -4.05
C ILE A 72 -8.66 -4.39 -4.73
N LYS A 73 -9.86 -3.98 -4.31
CA LYS A 73 -10.39 -2.65 -4.66
C LYS A 73 -9.91 -1.64 -3.63
N PHE A 74 -9.53 -0.45 -4.09
CA PHE A 74 -9.08 0.61 -3.21
C PHE A 74 -9.43 2.00 -3.76
N SER A 75 -9.49 2.99 -2.86
CA SER A 75 -9.62 4.40 -3.22
C SER A 75 -8.68 5.24 -2.37
N CYS A 76 -8.05 6.26 -2.98
CA CYS A 76 -7.10 7.12 -2.27
C CYS A 76 -7.69 8.49 -1.97
N SER A 77 -7.60 8.89 -0.70
CA SER A 77 -8.01 10.21 -0.23
C SER A 77 -6.93 11.26 -0.43
N ASN A 78 -5.65 10.87 -0.39
CA ASN A 78 -4.53 11.79 -0.54
C ASN A 78 -3.33 11.09 -1.21
N VAL A 79 -2.59 11.84 -2.03
CA VAL A 79 -1.35 11.38 -2.69
C VAL A 79 -0.32 12.49 -2.57
N LEU A 80 0.81 12.16 -1.94
CA LEU A 80 1.95 13.06 -1.73
C LEU A 80 3.12 12.58 -2.59
N GLU A 81 3.70 13.50 -3.36
CA GLU A 81 4.83 13.24 -4.24
C GLU A 81 6.03 14.14 -3.90
N GLY A 82 7.20 13.79 -4.45
CA GLY A 82 8.42 14.59 -4.31
C GLY A 82 8.94 14.66 -2.87
N LYS A 83 9.32 15.86 -2.43
CA LYS A 83 9.94 16.06 -1.11
C LYS A 83 8.98 15.70 0.02
N SER A 84 7.72 16.12 -0.06
CA SER A 84 6.71 15.84 0.96
C SER A 84 6.42 14.34 1.10
N GLY A 85 6.27 13.63 -0.03
CA GLY A 85 6.10 12.19 -0.04
C GLY A 85 7.33 11.46 0.50
N ALA A 86 8.53 11.87 0.12
CA ALA A 86 9.78 11.30 0.63
C ALA A 86 9.93 11.46 2.16
N GLU A 87 9.63 12.65 2.69
CA GLU A 87 9.68 12.95 4.12
C GLU A 87 8.67 12.11 4.91
N LEU A 88 7.41 12.03 4.45
CA LEU A 88 6.41 11.20 5.09
C LEU A 88 6.79 9.71 5.02
N GLN A 89 7.26 9.24 3.86
CA GLN A 89 7.70 7.85 3.68
C GLN A 89 8.84 7.50 4.64
N ALA A 90 9.79 8.43 4.85
CA ALA A 90 10.90 8.25 5.78
C ALA A 90 10.41 8.19 7.24
N SER A 91 9.48 9.07 7.62
CA SER A 91 8.88 9.10 8.96
C SER A 91 8.10 7.82 9.26
N ILE A 92 7.28 7.33 8.33
CA ILE A 92 6.57 6.04 8.49
C ILE A 92 7.57 4.89 8.61
N LYS A 93 8.60 4.83 7.75
CA LYS A 93 9.65 3.80 7.85
C LYS A 93 10.38 3.84 9.19
N LYS A 94 10.60 5.03 9.75
CA LYS A 94 11.21 5.19 11.08
C LYS A 94 10.33 4.56 12.17
N ILE A 95 9.03 4.87 12.20
CA ILE A 95 8.07 4.27 13.14
C ILE A 95 8.07 2.74 13.03
N LEU A 96 7.99 2.22 11.80
CA LEU A 96 8.01 0.77 11.57
C LEU A 96 9.31 0.13 12.03
N ARG A 97 10.45 0.78 11.79
CA ARG A 97 11.77 0.30 12.22
C ARG A 97 11.91 0.32 13.74
N GLU A 98 11.35 1.30 14.42
CA GLU A 98 11.34 1.37 15.88
C GLU A 98 10.47 0.25 16.48
N GLY A 99 9.30 -0.03 15.87
CA GLY A 99 8.39 -1.07 16.35
C GLY A 99 8.81 -2.51 16.03
N TYR A 100 9.42 -2.74 14.86
CA TYR A 100 9.74 -4.08 14.36
C TYR A 100 11.23 -4.37 14.18
N GLY A 101 12.08 -3.37 14.43
CA GLY A 101 13.51 -3.50 14.17
C GLY A 101 13.79 -3.82 12.70
N PRO A 102 14.78 -4.68 12.40
CA PRO A 102 15.23 -4.94 11.03
C PRO A 102 14.22 -5.70 10.16
N THR A 103 13.17 -6.28 10.74
CA THR A 103 12.20 -7.13 10.01
C THR A 103 11.02 -6.35 9.43
N TYR A 104 10.95 -5.03 9.60
CA TYR A 104 9.83 -4.22 9.10
C TYR A 104 9.59 -4.36 7.58
N GLY A 105 10.66 -4.63 6.81
CA GLY A 105 10.55 -4.90 5.37
C GLY A 105 9.70 -6.14 5.04
N THR A 106 9.69 -7.13 5.93
CA THR A 106 8.87 -8.34 5.83
C THR A 106 7.38 -8.01 5.93
N LEU A 107 6.99 -7.06 6.77
CA LEU A 107 5.59 -6.62 6.89
C LEU A 107 5.09 -6.01 5.60
N ILE A 108 5.90 -5.14 4.98
CA ILE A 108 5.58 -4.51 3.71
C ILE A 108 5.54 -5.57 2.60
N LEU A 109 6.46 -6.53 2.63
CA LEU A 109 6.51 -7.62 1.65
C LEU A 109 5.31 -8.56 1.73
N PHE A 110 4.78 -8.84 2.92
CA PHE A 110 3.63 -9.71 3.08
C PHE A 110 2.31 -8.96 3.21
N GLY A 111 2.35 -7.62 3.28
CA GLY A 111 1.13 -6.86 3.49
C GLY A 111 0.50 -7.13 4.86
N THR A 112 1.34 -7.38 5.85
CA THR A 112 0.91 -7.70 7.22
C THR A 112 0.20 -6.49 7.83
N GLU A 113 -0.83 -6.78 8.62
CA GLU A 113 -1.54 -5.76 9.38
C GLU A 113 -0.60 -5.12 10.39
N ILE A 114 -0.59 -3.80 10.41
CA ILE A 114 0.20 -3.01 11.35
C ILE A 114 -0.56 -3.02 12.70
N PRO A 115 0.13 -3.30 13.82
CA PRO A 115 -0.41 -3.25 15.16
C PRO A 115 -0.96 -1.86 15.47
N GLU A 116 -2.07 -1.84 16.20
CA GLU A 116 -2.81 -0.62 16.53
C GLU A 116 -1.93 0.49 17.12
N GLU A 117 -0.93 0.13 17.95
CA GLU A 117 0.00 1.11 18.53
C GLU A 117 0.83 1.85 17.46
N LEU A 118 1.32 1.14 16.45
CA LEU A 118 2.10 1.72 15.37
C LEU A 118 1.21 2.41 14.34
N GLU A 119 0.00 1.88 14.12
CA GLU A 119 -1.01 2.52 13.29
C GLU A 119 -1.36 3.91 13.80
N LYS A 120 -1.64 4.06 15.10
CA LYS A 120 -1.91 5.37 15.73
C LYS A 120 -0.77 6.37 15.52
N LYS A 121 0.48 5.93 15.71
CA LYS A 121 1.68 6.76 15.47
C LYS A 121 1.79 7.19 14.00
N ILE A 122 1.39 6.34 13.06
CA ILE A 122 1.38 6.67 11.62
C ILE A 122 0.23 7.63 11.30
N GLU A 123 -0.93 7.47 11.92
CA GLU A 123 -2.10 8.35 11.74
C GLU A 123 -1.83 9.78 12.21
N GLU A 124 -1.02 9.98 13.26
CA GLU A 124 -0.59 11.31 13.72
C GLU A 124 0.23 12.08 12.66
N LEU A 125 0.75 11.39 11.64
CA LEU A 125 1.52 12.00 10.55
C LEU A 125 0.68 12.36 9.31
N ILE A 126 -0.59 11.89 9.24
CA ILE A 126 -1.40 11.83 8.01
C ILE A 126 -2.59 12.77 8.06
#